data_AF-A0A2N2C2N9-F1
#
_entry.id   AF-A0A2N2C2N9-F1
#
_cell.length_a   1.000
_cell.length_b   1.000
_cell.length_c   1.000
_cell.angle_alpha   90.00
_cell.angle_beta   90.00
_cell.angle_gamma   90.00
#
_symmetry.space_group_name_H-M   'P 1'
#
loop_
_entity.id
_entity.type
_entity.pdbx_description
1 polymer ?
#
loop_
_entity_poly.entity_id
_entity_poly.type
_entity_poly.pdbx_seq_one_letter_code
_entity_poly.pdbx_strand_id
1 'polypeptide(L)'
;MSRVQTLSDFYKSHEWRRLRQSLMIQRSHPAKGLLCEHCKEVILKDIDCIAHHIKELTPSNVHDATIALNPGNILLVHHRCHNAIHERFGTASAQKVYIVYGPPLSGKTTFVRASKGRKDIVLDLDELYRAITLLPPYDKPSELALNIFQLRDVLLDQIKTRTGKWSQAWIIGGYPNFVERERLAQQLGAEIIYIEVPQEECVKRLLQDRDKQYVQQDWLNYIHDWFLKFTPTPPRSEFQETESGTGEGTSDARKPKF
;
A
#
# COMPACT_ATOMS: atom_id res chain seq x y z
N MET A 1 19.82 1.72 -20.63
CA MET A 1 19.23 0.55 -19.95
C MET A 1 19.45 0.73 -18.45
N SER A 2 18.42 1.09 -17.68
CA SER A 2 18.57 1.24 -16.23
C SER A 2 18.84 -0.13 -15.61
N ARG A 3 20.06 -0.35 -15.10
CA ARG A 3 20.36 -1.53 -14.30
C ARG A 3 19.46 -1.50 -13.08
N VAL A 4 18.53 -2.44 -12.99
CA VAL A 4 17.83 -2.80 -11.75
C VAL A 4 18.92 -3.07 -10.71
N GLN A 5 19.07 -2.26 -9.67
CA GLN A 5 20.15 -2.47 -8.68
C GLN A 5 19.70 -3.34 -7.51
N THR A 6 18.39 -3.43 -7.28
CA THR A 6 17.78 -4.18 -6.17
C THR A 6 16.54 -4.99 -6.61
N LEU A 7 16.14 -5.98 -5.80
CA LEU A 7 14.88 -6.73 -5.98
C LEU A 7 13.65 -5.80 -6.01
N SER A 8 13.65 -4.74 -5.20
CA SER A 8 12.58 -3.73 -5.19
C SER A 8 12.46 -3.05 -6.56
N ASP A 9 13.58 -2.70 -7.19
CA ASP A 9 13.58 -2.04 -8.50
C ASP A 9 13.01 -2.93 -9.59
N PHE A 10 13.26 -4.25 -9.49
CA PHE A 10 12.69 -5.24 -10.41
C PHE A 10 11.17 -5.23 -10.37
N TYR A 11 10.57 -5.30 -9.17
CA TYR A 11 9.11 -5.29 -9.01
C TYR A 11 8.48 -3.94 -9.43
N LYS A 12 9.30 -2.87 -9.51
CA LYS A 12 8.90 -1.57 -10.04
C LYS A 12 9.18 -1.41 -11.55
N SER A 13 9.80 -2.39 -12.21
CA SER A 13 10.16 -2.33 -13.63
C SER A 13 8.92 -2.40 -14.55
N HIS A 14 9.04 -1.87 -15.76
CA HIS A 14 7.96 -1.89 -16.74
C HIS A 14 7.72 -3.32 -17.25
N GLU A 15 8.81 -4.07 -17.43
CA GLU A 15 8.85 -5.45 -17.87
C GLU A 15 8.06 -6.35 -16.92
N TRP A 16 8.30 -6.23 -15.61
CA TRP A 16 7.55 -6.98 -14.61
C TRP A 16 6.06 -6.63 -14.59
N ARG A 17 5.72 -5.33 -14.60
CA ARG A 17 4.32 -4.88 -14.59
C ARG A 17 3.56 -5.38 -15.82
N ARG A 18 4.19 -5.32 -17.00
CA ARG A 18 3.62 -5.80 -18.26
C ARG A 18 3.41 -7.31 -18.23
N LEU A 19 4.39 -8.07 -17.73
CA LEU A 19 4.26 -9.52 -17.56
C LEU A 19 3.11 -9.86 -16.61
N ARG A 20 3.02 -9.20 -15.46
CA ARG A 20 1.93 -9.42 -14.50
C ARG A 20 0.57 -9.19 -15.15
N GLN A 21 0.40 -8.06 -15.85
CA GLN A 21 -0.84 -7.75 -16.55
C GLN A 21 -1.18 -8.78 -17.63
N SER A 22 -0.21 -9.19 -18.45
CA SER A 22 -0.45 -10.18 -19.49
C SER A 22 -0.86 -11.53 -18.92
N LEU A 23 -0.23 -11.98 -17.82
CA LEU A 23 -0.60 -13.23 -17.16
C LEU A 23 -2.01 -13.17 -16.57
N MET A 24 -2.40 -12.05 -15.96
CA MET A 24 -3.75 -11.88 -15.43
C MET A 24 -4.81 -12.01 -16.53
N ILE A 25 -4.56 -11.43 -17.70
CA ILE A 25 -5.47 -11.53 -18.85
C ILE A 25 -5.47 -12.96 -19.41
N GLN A 26 -4.29 -13.52 -19.69
CA GLN A 26 -4.13 -14.82 -20.33
C GLN A 26 -4.68 -15.98 -19.48
N ARG A 27 -4.59 -15.88 -18.15
CA ARG A 27 -5.02 -16.93 -17.22
C ARG A 27 -6.43 -16.72 -16.67
N SER A 28 -7.11 -15.64 -17.07
CA SER A 28 -8.49 -15.40 -16.65
C SER A 28 -9.43 -16.41 -17.30
N HIS A 29 -10.30 -17.03 -16.51
CA HIS A 29 -11.31 -17.94 -17.01
C HIS A 29 -12.46 -17.14 -17.66
N PRO A 30 -12.94 -17.51 -18.86
CA PRO A 30 -13.95 -16.73 -19.60
C PRO A 30 -15.24 -16.42 -18.80
N ALA A 31 -15.71 -17.39 -18.00
CA ALA A 31 -16.94 -17.25 -17.22
C ALA A 31 -16.75 -16.85 -15.75
N LYS A 32 -15.55 -17.04 -15.18
CA LYS A 32 -15.33 -16.93 -13.73
C LYS A 32 -14.35 -15.80 -13.37
N GLY A 33 -13.72 -15.19 -14.38
CA GLY A 33 -12.63 -14.24 -14.17
C GLY A 33 -11.35 -14.93 -13.69
N LEU A 34 -10.49 -14.15 -13.04
CA LEU A 34 -9.22 -14.63 -12.54
C LEU A 34 -9.42 -15.48 -11.28
N LEU A 35 -8.91 -16.71 -11.29
CA LEU A 35 -8.96 -17.60 -10.13
C LEU A 35 -7.58 -17.66 -9.47
N CYS A 36 -7.55 -17.64 -8.14
CA CYS A 36 -6.32 -17.84 -7.39
C CYS A 36 -5.77 -19.24 -7.62
N GLU A 37 -4.51 -19.34 -8.02
CA GLU A 37 -3.88 -20.61 -8.35
C GLU A 37 -3.63 -21.49 -7.10
N HIS A 38 -3.74 -20.93 -5.90
CA HIS A 38 -3.64 -21.63 -4.61
C HIS A 38 -4.99 -22.13 -4.08
N CYS A 39 -5.95 -21.24 -3.78
CA CYS A 39 -7.23 -21.63 -3.18
C CYS A 39 -8.38 -21.86 -4.19
N LYS A 40 -8.17 -21.53 -5.47
CA LYS A 40 -9.16 -21.66 -6.56
C LYS A 40 -10.39 -20.74 -6.45
N GLU A 41 -10.44 -19.86 -5.45
CA GLU A 41 -11.46 -18.81 -5.37
C GLU A 41 -11.16 -17.64 -6.32
N VAL A 42 -12.18 -16.86 -6.65
CA VAL A 42 -12.08 -15.71 -7.56
C VAL A 42 -11.25 -14.59 -6.93
N ILE A 43 -10.35 -13.99 -7.70
CA ILE A 43 -9.68 -12.73 -7.36
C ILE A 43 -10.52 -11.60 -7.97
N LEU A 44 -11.29 -10.92 -7.13
CA LEU A 44 -12.27 -9.92 -7.57
C LEU A 44 -11.64 -8.60 -8.02
N LYS A 45 -10.47 -8.26 -7.48
CA LYS A 45 -9.82 -6.98 -7.72
C LYS A 45 -8.36 -7.19 -8.07
N ASP A 46 -7.87 -6.45 -9.05
CA ASP A 46 -6.47 -6.48 -9.49
C ASP A 46 -5.50 -6.24 -8.33
N ILE A 47 -5.89 -5.41 -7.36
CA ILE A 47 -5.07 -5.05 -6.20
C ILE A 47 -4.87 -6.20 -5.20
N ASP A 48 -5.76 -7.19 -5.23
CA ASP A 48 -5.63 -8.41 -4.40
C ASP A 48 -4.84 -9.51 -5.12
N CYS A 49 -4.56 -9.34 -6.42
CA CYS A 49 -3.78 -10.29 -7.20
C CYS A 49 -2.28 -10.08 -6.99
N ILE A 50 -1.61 -11.02 -6.33
CA ILE A 50 -0.16 -11.07 -6.20
C ILE A 50 0.41 -12.08 -7.19
N ALA A 51 1.39 -11.65 -7.98
CA ALA A 51 2.18 -12.52 -8.84
C ALA A 51 3.39 -13.05 -8.04
N HIS A 52 3.23 -14.26 -7.49
CA HIS A 52 4.20 -14.94 -6.65
C HIS A 52 5.23 -15.70 -7.50
N HIS A 53 6.53 -15.50 -7.23
CA HIS A 53 7.58 -16.33 -7.82
C HIS A 53 7.70 -17.67 -7.09
N ILE A 54 7.52 -18.80 -7.80
CA ILE A 54 7.66 -20.16 -7.26
C ILE A 54 9.12 -20.42 -6.85
N LYS A 55 10.06 -20.15 -7.76
CA LYS A 55 11.49 -20.02 -7.49
C LYS A 55 11.75 -18.56 -7.15
N GLU A 56 11.98 -18.30 -5.87
CA GLU A 56 12.18 -16.95 -5.34
C GLU A 56 13.32 -16.19 -6.02
N LEU A 57 13.11 -14.89 -6.15
CA LEU A 57 14.14 -14.00 -6.66
C LEU A 57 15.13 -13.64 -5.57
N THR A 58 16.40 -13.66 -5.95
CA THR A 58 17.56 -13.32 -5.14
C THR A 58 18.37 -12.26 -5.89
N PRO A 59 19.25 -11.50 -5.22
CA PRO A 59 20.16 -10.59 -5.91
C PRO A 59 21.00 -11.28 -7.01
N SER A 60 21.30 -12.56 -6.85
CA SER A 60 22.03 -13.37 -7.82
C SER A 60 21.22 -13.80 -9.05
N ASN A 61 19.89 -13.88 -8.98
CA ASN A 61 19.07 -14.42 -10.07
C ASN A 61 18.06 -13.42 -10.68
N VAL A 62 17.87 -12.25 -10.07
CA VAL A 62 16.89 -11.23 -10.52
C VAL A 62 17.13 -10.74 -11.95
N HIS A 63 18.38 -10.85 -12.43
CA HIS A 63 18.78 -10.46 -13.78
C HIS A 63 18.59 -11.55 -14.83
N ASP A 64 18.34 -12.78 -14.42
CA ASP A 64 18.10 -13.89 -15.34
C ASP A 64 16.63 -13.87 -15.77
N ALA A 65 16.38 -13.39 -16.99
CA ALA A 65 15.02 -13.30 -17.54
C ALA A 65 14.32 -14.67 -17.63
N THR A 66 15.07 -15.78 -17.72
CA THR A 66 14.52 -17.14 -17.73
C THR A 66 13.99 -17.59 -16.36
N ILE A 67 14.27 -16.82 -15.31
CA ILE A 67 13.75 -17.00 -13.96
C ILE A 67 12.80 -15.85 -13.59
N ALA A 68 13.26 -14.61 -13.72
CA ALA A 68 12.57 -13.42 -13.25
C ALA A 68 11.32 -13.07 -14.05
N LEU A 69 11.37 -13.27 -15.38
CA LEU A 69 10.29 -12.97 -16.32
C LEU A 69 9.66 -14.23 -16.94
N ASN A 70 9.91 -15.40 -16.37
CA ASN A 70 9.37 -16.66 -16.87
C ASN A 70 7.94 -16.90 -16.36
N PRO A 71 6.92 -16.95 -17.25
CA PRO A 71 5.54 -17.22 -16.89
C PRO A 71 5.35 -18.46 -16.01
N GLY A 72 6.09 -19.55 -16.31
CA GLY A 72 6.00 -20.81 -15.58
C GLY A 72 6.52 -20.72 -14.14
N ASN A 73 7.28 -19.68 -13.82
CA ASN A 73 7.76 -19.41 -12.47
C ASN A 73 6.81 -18.52 -11.66
N ILE A 74 5.65 -18.11 -12.21
CA ILE A 74 4.72 -17.18 -11.57
C ILE A 74 3.41 -17.87 -11.23
N LEU A 75 2.92 -17.68 -10.00
CA LEU A 75 1.55 -17.99 -9.57
C LEU A 75 0.76 -16.71 -9.31
N LEU A 76 -0.46 -16.62 -9.80
CA LEU A 76 -1.40 -15.54 -9.48
C LEU A 76 -2.26 -15.96 -8.28
N VAL A 77 -2.10 -15.27 -7.16
CA VAL A 77 -2.72 -15.65 -5.89
C VAL A 77 -3.26 -14.44 -5.13
N HIS A 78 -4.26 -14.64 -4.25
CA HIS A 78 -4.68 -13.59 -3.32
C HIS A 78 -3.52 -13.20 -2.39
N HIS A 79 -3.58 -12.00 -1.81
CA HIS A 79 -2.57 -11.56 -0.83
C HIS A 79 -2.44 -12.52 0.36
N ARG A 80 -3.57 -13.00 0.90
CA ARG A 80 -3.60 -14.00 1.98
C ARG A 80 -2.98 -15.35 1.56
N CYS A 81 -3.16 -15.75 0.31
CA CYS A 81 -2.66 -17.03 -0.21
C CYS A 81 -1.16 -16.95 -0.48
N HIS A 82 -0.67 -15.83 -1.01
CA HIS A 82 0.76 -15.56 -1.10
C HIS A 82 1.45 -15.76 0.25
N ASN A 83 0.84 -15.25 1.32
CA ASN A 83 1.39 -15.35 2.67
C ASN A 83 1.37 -16.79 3.20
N ALA A 84 0.27 -17.51 2.99
CA ALA A 84 0.16 -18.92 3.37
C ALA A 84 1.22 -19.80 2.67
N ILE A 85 1.55 -19.49 1.42
CA ILE A 85 2.61 -20.17 0.67
C ILE A 85 3.96 -19.97 1.37
N HIS A 86 4.34 -18.73 1.67
CA HIS A 86 5.60 -18.42 2.37
C HIS A 86 5.70 -19.05 3.75
N GLU A 87 4.62 -19.00 4.54
CA GLU A 87 4.61 -19.60 5.89
C GLU A 87 4.80 -21.13 5.85
N ARG A 88 4.25 -21.81 4.83
CA ARG A 88 4.34 -23.28 4.70
C ARG A 88 5.76 -23.77 4.42
N PHE A 89 6.55 -22.99 3.68
CA PHE A 89 7.91 -23.39 3.30
C PHE A 89 8.97 -23.00 4.34
N GLY A 90 8.58 -22.44 5.49
CA GLY A 90 9.46 -22.18 6.62
C GLY A 90 10.44 -21.03 6.40
N THR A 91 10.40 -20.38 5.24
CA THR A 91 11.11 -19.13 4.99
C THR A 91 10.44 -18.05 5.81
N ALA A 92 11.13 -17.52 6.83
CA ALA A 92 10.67 -16.31 7.49
C ALA A 92 10.64 -15.20 6.42
N SER A 93 9.45 -14.86 5.92
CA SER A 93 9.33 -13.77 4.98
C SER A 93 9.84 -12.50 5.65
N ALA A 94 10.64 -11.73 4.91
CA ALA A 94 11.09 -10.44 5.40
C ALA A 94 9.87 -9.61 5.79
N GLN A 95 9.95 -8.95 6.95
CA GLN A 95 8.89 -8.10 7.46
C GLN A 95 8.53 -6.99 6.47
N LYS A 96 7.35 -7.12 5.85
CA LYS A 96 6.86 -6.19 4.83
C LYS A 96 5.92 -5.15 5.41
N VAL A 97 5.99 -3.93 4.88
CA VAL A 97 5.13 -2.83 5.30
C VAL A 97 4.30 -2.38 4.11
N TYR A 98 3.01 -2.17 4.33
CA TYR A 98 2.05 -1.71 3.35
C TYR A 98 1.36 -0.44 3.85
N ILE A 99 1.27 0.58 3.01
CA ILE A 99 0.42 1.75 3.24
C ILE A 99 -0.80 1.62 2.34
N VAL A 100 -1.96 1.37 2.95
CA VAL A 100 -3.25 1.29 2.26
C VAL A 100 -3.95 2.63 2.37
N TYR A 101 -4.14 3.30 1.24
CA TYR A 101 -4.67 4.66 1.19
C TYR A 101 -5.80 4.83 0.18
N GLY A 102 -6.57 5.90 0.32
CA GLY A 102 -7.75 6.18 -0.49
C GLY A 102 -8.82 6.95 0.29
N PRO A 103 -9.90 7.39 -0.38
CA PRO A 103 -10.91 8.24 0.23
C PRO A 103 -11.63 7.55 1.40
N PRO A 104 -12.23 8.30 2.34
CA PRO A 104 -13.20 7.74 3.28
C PRO A 104 -14.25 6.89 2.55
N LEU A 105 -14.68 5.77 3.16
CA LEU A 105 -15.61 4.79 2.56
C LEU A 105 -15.14 4.07 1.28
N SER A 106 -13.87 4.16 0.89
CA SER A 106 -13.36 3.41 -0.27
C SER A 106 -13.27 1.89 -0.04
N GLY A 107 -13.29 1.44 1.23
CA GLY A 107 -13.20 0.03 1.61
C GLY A 107 -11.81 -0.45 2.04
N LYS A 108 -10.93 0.47 2.47
CA LYS A 108 -9.56 0.17 2.93
C LYS A 108 -9.53 -0.89 4.04
N THR A 109 -10.29 -0.69 5.12
CA THR A 109 -10.34 -1.62 6.25
C THR A 109 -10.90 -2.98 5.84
N THR A 110 -11.88 -3.02 4.93
CA THR A 110 -12.42 -4.27 4.37
C THR A 110 -11.35 -5.03 3.59
N PHE A 111 -10.57 -4.33 2.74
CA PHE A 111 -9.45 -4.93 2.01
C PHE A 111 -8.42 -5.52 2.98
N VAL A 112 -7.94 -4.73 3.95
CA VAL A 112 -6.94 -5.21 4.91
C VAL A 112 -7.45 -6.39 5.73
N ARG A 113 -8.71 -6.38 6.18
CA ARG A 113 -9.30 -7.51 6.92
C ARG A 113 -9.31 -8.81 6.09
N ALA A 114 -9.51 -8.73 4.78
CA ALA A 114 -9.49 -9.89 3.89
C ALA A 114 -8.07 -10.37 3.57
N SER A 115 -7.09 -9.47 3.59
CA SER A 115 -5.69 -9.75 3.21
C SER A 115 -4.78 -10.13 4.39
N LYS A 116 -5.04 -9.58 5.58
CA LYS A 116 -4.15 -9.69 6.74
C LYS A 116 -4.11 -11.10 7.34
N GLY A 117 -2.90 -11.52 7.70
CA GLY A 117 -2.62 -12.76 8.42
C GLY A 117 -2.76 -12.62 9.94
N ARG A 118 -2.59 -13.75 10.64
CA ARG A 118 -2.71 -13.80 12.11
C ARG A 118 -1.59 -13.04 12.83
N LYS A 119 -0.40 -12.98 12.23
CA LYS A 119 0.81 -12.36 12.80
C LYS A 119 1.07 -10.95 12.27
N ASP A 120 0.08 -10.34 11.62
CA ASP A 120 0.22 -9.02 11.03
C ASP A 120 -0.14 -7.92 12.03
N ILE A 121 0.54 -6.78 11.92
CA ILE A 121 0.15 -5.52 12.56
C ILE A 121 -0.84 -4.82 11.64
N VAL A 122 -1.93 -4.29 12.19
CA VAL A 122 -2.82 -3.35 11.50
C VAL A 122 -2.82 -2.05 12.30
N LEU A 123 -2.29 -0.99 11.70
CA LEU A 123 -2.35 0.37 12.24
C LEU A 123 -3.46 1.13 11.53
N ASP A 124 -4.60 1.27 12.20
CA ASP A 124 -5.76 2.05 11.78
C ASP A 124 -6.13 2.96 12.94
N LEU A 125 -6.17 4.28 12.72
CA LEU A 125 -6.47 5.24 13.77
C LEU A 125 -7.88 5.04 14.34
N ASP A 126 -8.86 4.66 13.52
CA ASP A 126 -10.24 4.44 13.97
C ASP A 126 -10.29 3.25 14.94
N GLU A 127 -9.56 2.18 14.62
CA GLU A 127 -9.44 0.99 15.46
C GLU A 127 -8.59 1.26 16.71
N LEU A 128 -7.56 2.11 16.62
CA LEU A 128 -6.75 2.49 17.77
C LEU A 128 -7.57 3.32 18.77
N TYR A 129 -8.36 4.28 18.30
CA TYR A 129 -9.33 4.99 19.16
C TYR A 129 -10.25 3.99 19.86
N ARG A 130 -10.90 3.11 19.10
CA ARG A 130 -11.82 2.11 19.64
C ARG A 130 -11.17 1.19 20.68
N ALA A 131 -9.93 0.78 20.45
CA ALA A 131 -9.19 -0.09 21.36
C ALA A 131 -8.83 0.59 22.69
N ILE A 132 -8.54 1.89 22.66
CA ILE A 132 -8.11 2.66 23.84
C ILE A 132 -9.29 3.20 24.64
N THR A 133 -10.37 3.61 23.96
CA THR A 133 -11.50 4.28 24.62
C THR A 133 -12.66 3.33 24.93
N LEU A 134 -12.75 2.20 24.23
CA LEU A 134 -13.92 1.30 24.22
C LEU A 134 -15.23 1.98 23.80
N LEU A 135 -15.14 3.18 23.21
CA LEU A 135 -16.30 3.94 22.74
C LEU A 135 -16.86 3.35 21.44
N PRO A 136 -18.13 3.68 21.11
CA PRO A 136 -18.71 3.32 19.83
C PRO A 136 -17.86 3.79 18.64
N PRO A 137 -18.01 3.17 17.46
CA PRO A 137 -17.35 3.64 16.24
C PRO A 137 -17.62 5.13 16.00
N TYR A 138 -16.58 5.87 15.59
CA TYR A 138 -16.64 7.29 15.24
C TYR A 138 -16.83 8.26 16.41
N ASP A 139 -16.95 7.77 17.64
CA ASP A 139 -16.83 8.57 18.86
C ASP A 139 -15.34 8.74 19.23
N LYS A 140 -14.80 9.94 18.97
CA LYS A 140 -13.38 10.27 19.10
C LYS A 140 -13.18 11.56 19.88
N PRO A 141 -13.11 11.51 21.22
CA PRO A 141 -12.85 12.68 22.05
C PRO A 141 -11.56 13.38 21.65
N SER A 142 -11.66 14.66 21.30
CA SER A 142 -10.53 15.47 20.83
C SER A 142 -9.42 15.62 21.88
N GLU A 143 -9.81 15.54 23.15
CA GLU A 143 -8.96 15.58 24.35
C GLU A 143 -7.94 14.43 24.36
N LEU A 144 -8.28 13.30 23.75
CA LEU A 144 -7.43 12.11 23.69
C LEU A 144 -6.56 12.06 22.42
N ALA A 145 -6.69 13.02 21.51
CA ALA A 145 -6.02 12.98 20.22
C ALA A 145 -4.51 12.88 20.34
N LEU A 146 -3.91 13.64 21.26
CA LEU A 146 -2.46 13.59 21.50
C LEU A 146 -2.01 12.21 22.00
N ASN A 147 -2.76 11.58 22.91
CA ASN A 147 -2.45 10.23 23.40
C ASN A 147 -2.50 9.21 22.27
N ILE A 148 -3.54 9.25 21.43
CA ILE A 148 -3.69 8.34 20.30
C ILE A 148 -2.58 8.55 19.27
N PHE A 149 -2.20 9.80 18.98
CA PHE A 149 -1.10 10.08 18.05
C PHE A 149 0.25 9.60 18.58
N GLN A 150 0.53 9.74 19.87
CA GLN A 150 1.75 9.19 20.46
C GLN A 150 1.79 7.67 20.37
N LEU A 151 0.68 6.97 20.60
CA LEU A 151 0.59 5.52 20.43
C LEU A 151 0.81 5.10 18.97
N ARG A 152 0.21 5.82 18.02
CA ARG A 152 0.46 5.63 16.58
C ARG A 152 1.94 5.79 16.27
N ASP A 153 2.58 6.84 16.77
CA ASP A 153 3.97 7.17 16.44
C ASP A 153 4.94 6.12 17.02
N VAL A 154 4.69 5.63 18.22
CA VAL A 154 5.43 4.49 18.80
C VAL A 154 5.27 3.24 17.93
N LEU A 155 4.05 2.92 17.48
CA LEU A 155 3.84 1.75 16.64
C LEU A 155 4.49 1.91 15.26
N LEU A 156 4.46 3.11 14.68
CA LEU A 156 5.17 3.42 13.44
C LEU A 156 6.69 3.26 13.62
N ASP A 157 7.25 3.67 14.75
CA ASP A 157 8.68 3.48 15.04
C ASP A 157 9.03 1.99 15.20
N GLN A 158 8.18 1.20 15.87
CA GLN A 158 8.36 -0.25 15.96
C GLN A 158 8.27 -0.93 14.58
N ILE A 159 7.34 -0.50 13.74
CA ILE A 159 7.23 -0.98 12.35
C ILE A 159 8.51 -0.61 11.59
N LYS A 160 8.96 0.64 11.68
CA LYS A 160 10.17 1.13 11.02
C LYS A 160 11.41 0.34 11.44
N THR A 161 11.58 0.12 12.74
CA THR A 161 12.73 -0.58 13.35
C THR A 161 12.61 -2.10 13.30
N ARG A 162 11.52 -2.65 12.73
CA ARG A 162 11.31 -4.10 12.62
C ARG A 162 11.28 -4.80 13.98
N THR A 163 10.76 -4.09 14.99
CA THR A 163 10.65 -4.57 16.37
C THR A 163 9.56 -5.64 16.47
N GLY A 164 9.90 -6.81 17.03
CA GLY A 164 8.99 -7.94 17.22
C GLY A 164 9.02 -8.96 16.08
N LYS A 165 8.16 -9.99 16.17
CA LYS A 165 8.11 -11.12 15.22
C LYS A 165 6.81 -11.13 14.40
N TRP A 166 6.40 -9.97 13.92
CA TRP A 166 5.26 -9.84 13.00
C TRP A 166 5.67 -10.24 11.58
N SER A 167 4.68 -10.59 10.75
CA SER A 167 4.91 -10.94 9.34
C SER A 167 4.79 -9.71 8.44
N GLN A 168 3.67 -8.98 8.53
CA GLN A 168 3.44 -7.76 7.78
C GLN A 168 2.84 -6.65 8.64
N ALA A 169 3.02 -5.40 8.22
CA ALA A 169 2.38 -4.25 8.83
C ALA A 169 1.49 -3.53 7.80
N TRP A 170 0.23 -3.31 8.15
CA TRP A 170 -0.77 -2.66 7.32
C TRP A 170 -1.13 -1.31 7.93
N ILE A 171 -0.73 -0.23 7.28
CA ILE A 171 -0.98 1.14 7.74
C ILE A 171 -2.13 1.69 6.91
N ILE A 172 -3.27 1.93 7.56
CA ILE A 172 -4.50 2.41 6.92
C ILE A 172 -4.61 3.90 7.14
N GLY A 173 -4.82 4.67 6.07
CA GLY A 173 -5.04 6.10 6.20
C GLY A 173 -5.62 6.75 4.95
N GLY A 174 -5.89 8.06 5.03
CA GLY A 174 -6.34 8.85 3.88
C GLY A 174 -5.20 9.13 2.91
N TYR A 175 -4.09 9.71 3.43
CA TYR A 175 -2.88 10.09 2.69
C TYR A 175 -3.13 10.69 1.29
N PRO A 176 -3.94 11.76 1.16
CA PRO A 176 -4.28 12.33 -0.15
C PRO A 176 -3.08 13.00 -0.83
N ASN A 177 -2.19 13.63 -0.05
CA ASN A 177 -1.00 14.31 -0.55
C ASN A 177 0.10 13.31 -0.94
N PHE A 178 0.64 13.45 -2.15
CA PHE A 178 1.65 12.58 -2.73
C PHE A 178 3.00 12.69 -2.01
N VAL A 179 3.46 13.90 -1.73
CA VAL A 179 4.77 14.15 -1.11
C VAL A 179 4.82 13.55 0.29
N GLU A 180 3.78 13.75 1.09
CA GLU A 180 3.68 13.18 2.44
C GLU A 180 3.62 11.64 2.40
N ARG A 181 2.80 11.09 1.49
CA ARG A 181 2.63 9.65 1.31
C ARG A 181 3.93 8.98 0.87
N GLU A 182 4.63 9.56 -0.09
CA GLU A 182 5.89 9.03 -0.61
C GLU A 182 6.99 9.10 0.45
N ARG A 183 7.09 10.21 1.19
CA ARG A 183 8.02 10.34 2.32
C ARG A 183 7.79 9.26 3.37
N LEU A 184 6.54 9.04 3.77
CA LEU A 184 6.19 8.00 4.74
C LEU A 184 6.55 6.60 4.21
N ALA A 185 6.24 6.32 2.94
CA ALA A 185 6.59 5.05 2.32
C ALA A 185 8.09 4.78 2.32
N GLN A 186 8.90 5.77 1.96
CA GLN A 186 10.36 5.68 1.99
C GLN A 186 10.89 5.46 3.40
N GLN A 187 10.40 6.22 4.39
CA GLN A 187 10.83 6.10 5.78
C GLN A 187 10.56 4.71 6.38
N LEU A 188 9.50 4.04 5.94
CA LEU A 188 9.09 2.73 6.45
C LEU A 188 9.60 1.56 5.59
N GLY A 189 10.10 1.85 4.38
CA GLY A 189 10.32 0.83 3.35
C GLY A 189 9.01 0.14 2.95
N ALA A 190 7.94 0.92 2.81
CA ALA A 190 6.59 0.41 2.58
C ALA A 190 6.20 0.40 1.09
N GLU A 191 5.41 -0.61 0.72
CA GLU A 191 4.69 -0.64 -0.56
C GLU A 191 3.36 0.09 -0.42
N ILE A 192 2.97 0.86 -1.44
CA ILE A 192 1.76 1.68 -1.40
C ILE A 192 0.63 0.98 -2.17
N ILE A 193 -0.56 0.90 -1.56
CA ILE A 193 -1.76 0.26 -2.08
C ILE A 193 -2.88 1.31 -2.16
N TYR A 194 -3.27 1.72 -3.37
CA TYR A 194 -4.34 2.69 -3.59
C TYR A 194 -5.70 2.00 -3.74
N ILE A 195 -6.66 2.31 -2.87
CA ILE A 195 -8.05 1.89 -2.99
C ILE A 195 -8.82 2.98 -3.72
N GLU A 196 -8.82 2.89 -5.04
CA GLU A 196 -9.51 3.83 -5.93
C GLU A 196 -11.03 3.63 -5.89
N VAL A 197 -11.75 4.69 -5.56
CA VAL A 197 -13.21 4.77 -5.59
C VAL A 197 -13.61 6.21 -5.92
N PRO A 198 -14.53 6.45 -6.87
CA PRO A 198 -15.03 7.79 -7.17
C PRO A 198 -15.73 8.47 -5.98
N GLN A 199 -15.77 9.80 -6.00
CA GLN A 199 -16.38 10.57 -4.91
C GLN A 199 -17.86 10.25 -4.73
N GLU A 200 -18.60 10.10 -5.83
CA GLU A 200 -20.03 9.81 -5.86
C GLU A 200 -20.34 8.48 -5.17
N GLU A 201 -19.49 7.47 -5.40
CA GLU A 201 -19.64 6.15 -4.78
C GLU A 201 -19.32 6.20 -3.28
N CYS A 202 -18.35 7.03 -2.85
CA CYS A 202 -18.09 7.25 -1.42
C CYS A 202 -19.29 7.89 -0.72
N VAL A 203 -19.89 8.91 -1.35
CA VAL A 203 -21.10 9.59 -0.85
C VAL A 203 -22.28 8.62 -0.80
N LYS A 204 -22.50 7.83 -1.86
CA LYS A 204 -23.56 6.82 -1.91
C LYS A 204 -23.43 5.81 -0.77
N ARG A 205 -22.21 5.31 -0.50
CA ARG A 205 -21.96 4.40 0.62
C ARG A 205 -22.25 5.05 1.96
N LEU A 206 -21.91 6.33 2.13
CA LEU A 206 -22.16 7.07 3.37
C LEU A 206 -23.67 7.17 3.66
N LEU A 207 -24.47 7.46 2.64
CA LEU A 207 -25.93 7.54 2.77
C LEU A 207 -26.59 6.21 3.13
N GLN A 208 -25.91 5.09 2.84
CA GLN A 208 -26.37 3.73 3.16
C GLN A 208 -25.80 3.19 4.48
N ASP A 209 -24.83 3.89 5.07
CA ASP A 209 -24.12 3.46 6.28
C ASP A 209 -24.90 3.86 7.54
N ARG A 210 -25.52 2.86 8.18
CA ARG A 210 -26.31 3.05 9.39
C ARG A 210 -25.48 3.49 10.60
N ASP A 211 -24.21 3.09 10.66
CA ASP A 211 -23.33 3.42 11.79
C ASP A 211 -22.87 4.89 11.73
N LYS A 212 -23.01 5.54 10.56
CA LYS A 212 -22.65 6.94 10.34
C LYS A 212 -23.83 7.88 10.24
N GLN A 213 -25.05 7.41 10.47
CA GLN A 213 -26.27 8.22 10.30
C GLN A 213 -26.20 9.55 11.08
N TYR A 214 -25.62 9.54 12.27
CA TYR A 214 -25.51 10.72 13.14
C TYR A 214 -24.33 11.66 12.81
N VAL A 215 -23.38 11.20 11.99
CA VAL A 215 -22.14 11.94 11.65
C VAL A 215 -22.01 12.17 10.14
N GLN A 216 -23.09 11.98 9.36
CA GLN A 216 -23.05 12.07 7.90
C GLN A 216 -22.48 13.40 7.40
N GLN A 217 -22.84 14.51 8.03
CA GLN A 217 -22.38 15.83 7.60
C GLN A 217 -20.84 15.98 7.71
N ASP A 218 -20.27 15.54 8.83
CA ASP A 218 -18.81 15.58 9.02
C ASP A 218 -18.10 14.65 8.03
N TRP A 219 -18.68 13.48 7.77
CA TRP A 219 -18.11 12.53 6.82
C TRP A 219 -18.21 12.99 5.37
N LEU A 220 -19.26 13.73 4.99
CA LEU A 220 -19.34 14.39 3.68
C LEU A 220 -18.19 15.39 3.52
N ASN A 221 -17.91 16.19 4.57
CA ASN A 221 -16.79 17.12 4.57
C ASN A 221 -15.45 16.38 4.43
N TYR A 222 -15.24 15.29 5.19
CA TYR A 222 -14.02 14.49 5.08
C TYR A 222 -13.82 13.85 3.71
N ILE A 223 -14.90 13.41 3.05
CA ILE A 223 -14.84 12.90 1.67
C ILE A 223 -14.40 14.05 0.75
N HIS A 224 -15.09 15.18 0.79
CA HIS A 224 -14.81 16.31 -0.08
C HIS A 224 -13.38 16.83 0.08
N ASP A 225 -12.97 17.07 1.33
CA ASP A 225 -11.62 17.49 1.69
C ASP A 225 -10.54 16.55 1.16
N TRP A 226 -10.79 15.23 1.22
CA TRP A 226 -9.84 14.25 0.70
C TRP A 226 -9.64 14.41 -0.79
N PHE A 227 -10.71 14.54 -1.57
CA PHE A 227 -10.64 14.72 -3.03
C PHE A 227 -10.03 16.06 -3.42
N LEU A 228 -10.30 17.13 -2.68
CA LEU A 228 -9.65 18.44 -2.89
C LEU A 228 -8.14 18.38 -2.67
N LYS A 229 -7.69 17.62 -1.67
CA LYS A 229 -6.26 17.48 -1.31
C LYS A 229 -5.56 16.39 -2.11
N PHE A 230 -6.30 15.57 -2.86
CA PHE A 230 -5.76 14.38 -3.51
C PHE A 230 -4.84 14.76 -4.66
N THR A 231 -3.57 14.39 -4.51
CA THR A 231 -2.58 14.49 -5.59
C THR A 231 -2.16 13.06 -5.99
N PRO A 232 -2.40 12.66 -7.25
CA PRO A 232 -2.03 11.34 -7.73
C PRO A 232 -0.51 11.18 -7.76
N THR A 233 -0.04 9.94 -7.81
CA THR A 233 1.38 9.65 -8.04
C THR A 233 1.73 10.06 -9.47
N PRO A 234 2.71 10.94 -9.69
CA PRO A 234 3.05 11.42 -11.03
C PRO A 234 3.56 10.29 -11.93
N PRO A 235 3.26 10.34 -13.25
CA PRO A 235 3.83 9.40 -14.21
C PRO A 235 5.35 9.59 -14.29
N ARG A 236 6.08 8.48 -14.52
CA ARG A 236 7.55 8.45 -14.48
C ARG A 236 8.27 9.37 -15.48
N SER A 237 7.59 9.88 -16.50
CA SER A 237 8.18 10.76 -17.52
C SER A 237 8.64 12.12 -16.96
N GLU A 238 8.14 12.54 -15.80
CA GLU A 238 8.46 13.86 -15.21
C GLU A 238 9.69 13.85 -14.29
N PHE A 239 10.26 12.67 -14.01
CA PHE A 239 11.48 12.55 -13.18
C PHE A 239 12.78 12.81 -13.94
N GLN A 240 12.74 12.98 -15.28
CA GLN A 240 13.95 13.12 -16.10
C GLN A 240 14.32 14.56 -16.48
N GLU A 241 13.50 15.56 -16.18
CA GLU A 241 13.75 16.94 -16.64
C GLU A 241 14.47 17.86 -15.64
N THR A 242 14.89 17.36 -14.47
CA THR A 242 15.58 18.21 -13.46
C THR A 242 17.08 17.95 -13.27
N GLU A 243 17.69 17.02 -14.02
CA GLU A 243 19.14 16.74 -13.92
C GLU A 243 19.96 17.09 -15.18
N SER A 244 19.49 18.01 -16.03
CA SER A 244 20.30 18.59 -17.11
C SER A 244 20.32 20.12 -17.07
N GLY A 245 20.71 20.68 -15.94
CA GLY A 245 21.17 22.06 -15.83
C GLY A 245 22.69 22.08 -15.85
N THR A 246 23.26 22.28 -17.04
CA THR A 246 24.70 22.49 -17.26
C THR A 246 25.24 23.58 -16.34
N GLY A 247 26.30 23.26 -15.59
CA GLY A 247 27.04 24.23 -14.81
C GLY A 247 27.80 25.21 -15.71
N GLU A 248 27.58 26.50 -15.47
CA GLU A 248 28.58 27.54 -15.61
C GLU A 248 28.48 28.44 -14.38
N GLY A 249 29.63 28.66 -13.72
CA GLY A 249 29.70 29.34 -12.43
C GLY A 249 29.56 30.85 -12.52
N THR A 250 29.42 31.49 -11.35
CA THR A 250 30.27 32.61 -10.91
C THR A 250 29.89 33.13 -9.51
N SER A 251 30.96 33.53 -8.81
CA SER A 251 31.13 34.40 -7.62
C SER A 251 30.39 34.15 -6.28
N ASP A 252 31.22 33.73 -5.32
CA ASP A 252 31.44 34.32 -3.98
C ASP A 252 30.47 35.43 -3.51
N ALA A 253 29.76 35.17 -2.41
CA ALA A 253 29.53 36.15 -1.35
C ALA A 253 29.09 35.47 -0.02
N ARG A 254 30.10 35.27 0.84
CA ARG A 254 30.08 35.28 2.32
C ARG A 254 28.74 35.58 3.06
N LYS A 255 28.40 34.61 3.93
CA LYS A 255 27.98 34.71 5.35
C LYS A 255 26.52 35.07 5.75
N PRO A 256 26.08 34.62 6.95
CA PRO A 256 24.67 34.51 7.37
C PRO A 256 24.19 35.73 8.15
N LYS A 257 22.86 35.94 8.24
CA LYS A 257 22.23 36.76 9.30
C LYS A 257 20.79 36.31 9.64
N PHE A 258 20.64 36.03 10.94
CA PHE A 258 19.46 35.81 11.80
C PHE A 258 18.62 34.55 11.58
#